data_AF-G0N809-F1
#
_entry.id   AF-G0N809-F1
#
_cell.length_a   1.000
_cell.length_b   1.000
_cell.length_c   1.000
_cell.angle_alpha   90.00
_cell.angle_beta   90.00
_cell.angle_gamma   90.00
#
_symmetry.space_group_name_H-M   'P 1'
#
loop_
_entity.id
_entity.type
_entity.pdbx_description
1 polymer ?
#
loop_
_entity_poly.entity_id
_entity_poly.type
_entity_poly.pdbx_seq_one_letter_code
_entity_poly.pdbx_strand_id
1 'polypeptide(L)'
;MEKCATEKSKSVKKDQEMTASTSEGLILEYKICMFEFDDLKIPRILKECGHSLCEECANVLLSKTNEQYLFCQKLTIVNGKANTLPKNYTITDMLDEKK
;
A
#
# COMPACT_ATOMS: atom_id res chain seq x y z
N MET A 1 -21.65 -0.01 59.68
CA MET A 1 -20.46 0.67 59.16
C MET A 1 -19.95 -0.18 58.01
N GLU A 2 -20.30 0.16 56.77
CA GLU A 2 -19.59 -0.34 55.59
C GLU A 2 -19.75 0.75 54.52
N LYS A 3 -18.62 1.28 54.08
CA LYS A 3 -18.47 2.43 53.17
C LYS A 3 -18.33 1.86 51.75
N CYS A 4 -19.17 2.22 50.79
CA CYS A 4 -19.13 3.42 49.95
C CYS A 4 -18.57 3.11 48.56
N ALA A 5 -19.28 3.64 47.57
CA ALA A 5 -19.17 3.46 46.14
C ALA A 5 -17.97 4.18 45.49
N THR A 6 -17.68 3.74 44.26
CA THR A 6 -17.33 4.55 43.05
C THR A 6 -16.05 5.40 43.01
N GLU A 7 -15.23 5.07 41.99
CA GLU A 7 -14.40 5.88 41.07
C GLU A 7 -13.55 7.09 41.56
N LYS A 8 -12.25 7.08 41.20
CA LYS A 8 -11.50 8.26 40.70
C LYS A 8 -10.09 7.85 40.18
N SER A 9 -9.78 7.93 38.89
CA SER A 9 -9.23 9.08 38.11
C SER A 9 -7.79 9.53 38.42
N LYS A 10 -6.95 9.56 37.37
CA LYS A 10 -5.92 10.56 36.96
C LYS A 10 -5.29 10.00 35.66
N SER A 11 -5.41 10.54 34.43
CA SER A 11 -5.29 11.89 33.85
C SER A 11 -3.89 12.50 33.93
N VAL A 12 -3.24 12.67 32.76
CA VAL A 12 -2.62 13.91 32.19
C VAL A 12 -1.44 13.53 31.24
N LYS A 13 -1.64 13.56 29.89
CA LYS A 13 -1.24 14.56 28.85
C LYS A 13 0.25 14.52 28.44
N LYS A 14 0.56 14.19 27.17
CA LYS A 14 0.81 15.07 25.97
C LYS A 14 2.34 15.13 25.76
N ASP A 15 2.90 14.79 24.59
CA ASP A 15 2.96 15.55 23.32
C ASP A 15 3.02 14.54 22.14
N GLN A 16 2.34 14.59 21.00
CA GLN A 16 1.93 15.61 20.03
C GLN A 16 3.07 16.43 19.42
N GLU A 17 3.60 15.93 18.30
CA GLU A 17 3.86 16.75 17.11
C GLU A 17 2.84 16.33 16.03
N MET A 18 2.24 17.34 15.41
CA MET A 18 1.11 17.30 14.49
C MET A 18 1.57 17.90 13.16
N THR A 19 1.35 17.23 12.03
CA THR A 19 1.01 17.87 10.75
C THR A 19 0.09 16.89 10.01
N ALA A 20 -1.24 17.06 10.05
CA ALA A 20 -2.06 17.91 9.17
C ALA A 20 -1.68 17.63 7.69
N SER A 21 -2.53 17.10 6.80
CA SER A 21 -3.92 17.47 6.55
C SER A 21 -4.55 16.50 5.54
N THR A 22 -5.83 16.19 5.73
CA THR A 22 -6.88 16.07 4.71
C THR A 22 -6.46 15.78 3.26
N SER A 23 -6.61 14.53 2.85
CA SER A 23 -7.37 14.14 1.64
C SER A 23 -7.53 12.63 1.65
N GLU A 24 -8.73 12.13 1.37
CA GLU A 24 -8.98 10.72 1.07
C GLU A 24 -8.26 10.35 -0.22
N GLY A 25 -6.95 10.16 -0.14
CA GLY A 25 -6.10 9.59 -1.16
C GLY A 25 -5.44 8.39 -0.52
N LEU A 26 -5.66 7.20 -1.08
CA LEU A 26 -4.93 6.00 -0.72
C LEU A 26 -3.44 6.26 -0.96
N ILE A 27 -2.74 6.81 0.03
CA ILE A 27 -1.29 6.84 0.03
C ILE A 27 -0.89 5.37 -0.02
N LEU A 28 -0.36 4.96 -1.17
CA LEU A 28 0.30 3.68 -1.33
C LEU A 28 1.61 3.77 -0.55
N GLU A 29 1.50 3.85 0.78
CA GLU A 29 2.61 3.58 1.68
C GLU A 29 2.97 2.12 1.47
N TYR A 30 3.81 1.86 0.46
CA TYR A 30 4.95 0.95 0.45
C TYR A 30 4.83 -0.41 1.19
N LYS A 31 3.63 -0.94 1.35
CA LYS A 31 3.32 -2.11 2.21
C LYS A 31 2.42 -3.14 1.53
N ILE A 32 2.22 -3.06 0.21
CA ILE A 32 1.36 -4.05 -0.46
C ILE A 32 2.12 -5.33 -0.78
N CYS A 33 3.44 -5.27 -0.90
CA CYS A 33 4.29 -6.45 -0.88
C CYS A 33 5.30 -6.32 0.26
N MET A 34 4.94 -6.83 1.45
CA MET A 34 5.92 -7.10 2.52
C MET A 34 6.64 -8.45 2.31
N PHE A 35 6.31 -9.17 1.25
CA PHE A 35 6.91 -10.44 0.90
C PHE A 35 7.98 -10.25 -0.17
N GLU A 36 9.06 -11.02 -0.06
CA GLU A 36 9.97 -11.22 -1.18
C GLU A 36 9.15 -11.68 -2.40
N PHE A 37 9.41 -11.07 -3.55
CA PHE A 37 8.84 -11.54 -4.79
C PHE A 37 9.32 -12.99 -4.96
N ASP A 38 8.40 -13.96 -4.94
CA ASP A 38 8.72 -15.32 -5.37
C ASP A 38 8.46 -15.42 -6.88
N ASP A 39 8.90 -16.51 -7.51
CA ASP A 39 8.76 -16.77 -8.94
C ASP A 39 7.34 -16.57 -9.51
N LEU A 40 6.32 -16.76 -8.68
CA LEU A 40 4.92 -16.60 -9.02
C LEU A 40 4.47 -15.13 -9.00
N LYS A 41 5.24 -14.23 -8.40
CA LYS A 41 4.91 -12.80 -8.26
C LYS A 41 5.54 -11.99 -9.40
N ILE A 42 4.84 -11.89 -10.52
CA ILE A 42 5.25 -11.04 -11.65
C ILE A 42 5.21 -9.56 -11.24
N PRO A 43 6.35 -8.84 -11.19
CA PRO A 43 6.36 -7.42 -10.86
C PRO A 43 5.89 -6.56 -12.05
N ARG A 44 5.03 -5.57 -11.78
CA ARG A 44 4.42 -4.64 -12.73
C ARG A 44 4.77 -3.19 -12.39
N ILE A 45 5.18 -2.40 -13.38
CA ILE A 45 5.64 -1.02 -13.21
C ILE A 45 4.47 -0.04 -13.40
N LEU A 46 4.34 0.91 -12.47
CA LEU A 46 3.47 2.07 -12.62
C LEU A 46 4.19 3.14 -13.46
N LYS A 47 3.79 3.29 -14.73
CA LYS A 47 4.44 4.18 -15.71
C LYS A 47 4.64 5.63 -15.26
N GLU A 48 3.78 6.15 -14.38
CA GLU A 48 3.82 7.57 -13.97
C GLU A 48 4.85 7.86 -12.87
N CYS A 49 5.20 6.86 -12.06
CA CYS A 49 6.11 7.01 -10.92
C CYS A 49 7.27 6.00 -10.88
N GLY A 50 7.29 4.98 -11.74
CA GLY A 50 8.37 3.99 -11.84
C GLY A 50 8.39 2.90 -10.75
N HIS A 51 7.48 2.95 -9.77
CA HIS A 51 7.41 1.93 -8.73
C HIS A 51 6.81 0.63 -9.25
N SER A 52 7.21 -0.48 -8.63
CA SER A 52 6.71 -1.81 -8.96
C SER A 52 5.78 -2.36 -7.90
N LEU A 53 4.74 -3.08 -8.35
CA LEU A 53 3.85 -3.88 -7.52
C LEU A 53 3.81 -5.31 -8.08
N CYS A 54 3.56 -6.31 -7.24
CA CYS A 54 3.25 -7.64 -7.77
C CYS A 54 1.93 -7.60 -8.56
N GLU A 55 1.78 -8.42 -9.60
CA GLU A 55 0.57 -8.42 -10.44
C GLU A 55 -0.70 -8.66 -9.62
N GLU A 56 -0.65 -9.59 -8.68
CA GLU A 56 -1.76 -9.92 -7.79
C GLU A 56 -2.12 -8.74 -6.88
N CYS A 57 -1.11 -8.09 -6.31
CA CYS A 57 -1.22 -6.87 -5.52
C CYS A 57 -1.91 -5.76 -6.31
N ALA A 58 -1.49 -5.57 -7.57
CA ALA A 58 -2.06 -4.58 -8.46
C ALA A 58 -3.51 -4.91 -8.83
N ASN A 59 -3.86 -6.19 -9.04
CA ASN A 59 -5.24 -6.62 -9.28
C ASN A 59 -6.14 -6.35 -8.06
N VAL A 60 -5.66 -6.61 -6.84
CA VAL A 60 -6.40 -6.32 -5.60
C VAL A 60 -6.64 -4.82 -5.42
N LEU A 61 -5.70 -3.98 -5.86
CA LEU A 61 -5.89 -2.53 -5.82
C LEU A 61 -6.83 -2.04 -6.92
N LEU A 62 -6.71 -2.58 -8.13
CA LEU A 62 -7.56 -2.23 -9.26
C LEU A 62 -9.01 -2.63 -9.01
N SER A 63 -9.28 -3.75 -8.34
CA SER A 63 -10.65 -4.14 -7.99
C SER A 63 -11.36 -3.12 -7.09
N LYS A 64 -10.61 -2.34 -6.31
CA LYS A 64 -11.14 -1.25 -5.48
C LYS A 64 -11.45 0.01 -6.27
N THR A 65 -10.89 0.15 -7.47
CA THR A 65 -11.06 1.31 -8.36
C THR A 65 -11.82 0.97 -9.64
N ASN A 66 -12.57 -0.14 -9.65
CA ASN A 66 -13.27 -0.65 -10.83
C ASN A 66 -12.34 -0.82 -12.04
N GLU A 67 -11.10 -1.26 -11.81
CA GLU A 67 -10.06 -1.49 -12.81
C GLU A 67 -9.60 -0.22 -13.56
N GLN A 68 -9.89 0.98 -13.03
CA GLN A 68 -9.60 2.23 -13.74
C GLN A 68 -8.19 2.76 -13.47
N TYR A 69 -7.78 2.87 -12.21
CA TYR A 69 -6.54 3.56 -11.86
C TYR A 69 -5.87 2.99 -10.61
N LEU A 70 -4.57 3.27 -10.51
CA LEU A 70 -3.74 3.04 -9.33
C LEU A 70 -3.12 4.36 -8.89
N PHE A 71 -2.98 4.55 -7.59
CA PHE A 71 -2.32 5.72 -7.03
C PHE A 71 -1.07 5.30 -6.26
N CYS A 72 0.03 6.02 -6.47
CA CYS A 72 1.26 5.87 -5.69
C CYS A 72 1.75 7.25 -5.24
N GLN A 73 2.59 7.90 -6.07
CA GLN A 73 2.91 9.32 -5.98
C GLN A 73 2.18 10.13 -7.07
N LYS A 74 1.87 9.47 -8.18
CA LYS A 74 1.07 9.99 -9.29
C LYS A 74 -0.04 9.00 -9.61
N LEU A 75 -1.17 9.52 -10.10
CA LEU A 75 -2.29 8.72 -10.56
C LEU A 75 -1.92 8.05 -11.88
N THR A 76 -1.95 6.72 -11.90
CA THR A 76 -1.70 5.90 -13.08
C THR A 76 -3.01 5.36 -13.61
N ILE A 77 -3.41 5.82 -14.80
CA ILE A 77 -4.57 5.27 -15.52
C ILE A 77 -4.18 3.91 -16.13
N VAL A 78 -4.97 2.89 -15.81
CA VAL A 78 -4.79 1.50 -16.28
C VAL A 78 -5.91 1.11 -17.24
N ASN A 79 -7.17 1.33 -16.86
CA ASN A 79 -8.37 0.93 -17.60
C ASN A 79 -8.35 -0.55 -18.02
N GLY A 80 -8.11 -1.43 -17.05
CA GLY A 80 -8.05 -2.86 -17.23
C GLY A 80 -7.32 -3.56 -16.09
N LYS A 81 -6.99 -4.83 -16.31
CA LYS A 81 -6.29 -5.67 -15.32
C LYS A 81 -4.83 -5.28 -15.16
N ALA A 82 -4.20 -5.70 -14.06
CA ALA A 82 -2.80 -5.41 -13.78
C ALA A 82 -1.82 -5.94 -14.84
N ASN A 83 -2.20 -6.98 -15.58
CA ASN A 83 -1.36 -7.56 -16.64
C ASN A 83 -1.13 -6.60 -17.83
N THR A 84 -1.93 -5.54 -17.95
CA THR A 84 -1.77 -4.46 -18.93
C THR A 84 -0.61 -3.52 -18.59
N LEU A 85 -0.21 -3.47 -17.32
CA LEU A 85 0.97 -2.73 -16.89
C LEU A 85 2.24 -3.44 -17.37
N PRO A 86 3.29 -2.69 -17.74
CA PRO A 86 4.56 -3.30 -18.17
C PRO A 86 5.18 -4.13 -17.04
N LYS A 87 5.79 -5.27 -17.39
CA LYS A 87 6.57 -6.08 -16.45
C LYS A 87 7.86 -5.36 -16.06
N ASN A 88 8.33 -5.58 -14.84
CA ASN A 88 9.66 -5.16 -14.43
C ASN A 88 10.67 -6.29 -14.62
N TYR A 89 11.27 -6.37 -15.80
CA TYR A 89 12.24 -7.42 -16.13
C TYR A 89 13.47 -7.38 -15.23
N THR A 90 13.94 -6.19 -14.81
CA THR A 90 15.07 -6.08 -13.88
C THR A 90 14.80 -6.80 -12.57
N ILE A 91 13.62 -6.62 -11.98
CA ILE A 91 13.26 -7.35 -10.76
C ILE A 91 13.10 -8.84 -11.06
N THR A 92 12.46 -9.21 -12.18
CA THR A 92 12.33 -10.62 -12.59
C THR A 92 13.68 -11.33 -12.70
N ASP A 93 14.64 -10.73 -13.41
CA ASP A 93 15.99 -11.27 -13.60
C ASP A 93 16.70 -11.44 -12.25
N MET A 94 16.60 -10.45 -11.34
CA MET A 94 17.19 -10.52 -10.00
C MET A 94 16.59 -11.62 -9.11
N LEU A 95 15.35 -12.07 -9.37
CA LEU A 95 14.72 -13.17 -8.64
C LEU A 95 15.14 -14.51 -9.22
N ASP A 96 15.23 -14.60 -10.55
CA ASP A 96 15.70 -15.79 -11.25
C ASP A 96 17.17 -16.11 -10.90
N GLU A 97 18.02 -15.09 -10.71
CA GLU A 97 19.42 -15.26 -10.28
C GLU A 97 19.59 -15.77 -8.83
N LYS A 98 18.56 -15.67 -8.00
CA LYS A 98 18.60 -16.15 -6.60
C LYS A 98 18.21 -17.63 -6.44
N LYS A 99 17.99 -18.34 -7.55
CA LYS A 99 17.72 -19.79 -7.61
C LYS A 99 19.02 -20.60 -7.58
#